data_AF-A0A257SIL2-F1
#
_entry.id   AF-A0A257SIL2-F1
#
_cell.length_a   1.000
_cell.length_b   1.000
_cell.length_c   1.000
_cell.angle_alpha   90.00
_cell.angle_beta   90.00
_cell.angle_gamma   90.00
#
_symmetry.space_group_name_H-M   'P 1'
#
loop_
_entity.id
_entity.type
_entity.pdbx_description
1 polymer ?
#
loop_
_entity_poly.entity_id
_entity_poly.type
_entity_poly.pdbx_seq_one_letter_code
_entity_poly.pdbx_strand_id
1 'polypeptide(L)'
;DADNGFSWRGGDWALVRWLGDQLGTGVYKKLEDTYLTGVPNIENASGQPFPSLFANFGLALYTDSLPGLPRNTAPAADRFVSRNLKQLWARLYATSASADIPTPTPEPVTSITSDTTAKGMDPGAVAFYRLDTPTAAATVTIQFAAPGAHPLLSALQPQLAIFRLPPGQ
;
A
#
# COMPACT_ATOMS: atom_id res chain seq x y z
N ASP A 1 5.18 -9.11 20.34
CA ASP A 1 3.77 -9.22 19.93
C ASP A 1 2.73 -8.58 20.84
N ALA A 2 3.01 -8.33 22.13
CA ALA A 2 2.01 -7.73 23.02
C ALA A 2 1.92 -6.18 22.93
N ASP A 3 2.88 -5.50 22.30
CA ASP A 3 3.08 -4.06 22.52
C ASP A 3 2.41 -3.13 21.49
N ASN A 4 1.88 -3.63 20.36
CA ASN A 4 1.57 -2.79 19.18
C ASN A 4 0.07 -2.65 18.80
N GLY A 5 -0.86 -3.12 19.62
CA GLY A 5 -2.30 -2.77 19.53
C GLY A 5 -3.09 -3.31 18.32
N PHE A 6 -4.34 -2.84 18.18
CA PHE A 6 -5.27 -3.27 17.12
C PHE A 6 -4.91 -2.74 15.72
N SER A 7 -4.16 -1.64 15.61
CA SER A 7 -3.75 -1.06 14.34
C SER A 7 -2.83 -1.99 13.56
N TRP A 8 -1.85 -2.61 14.23
CA TRP A 8 -0.99 -3.64 13.63
C TRP A 8 -1.77 -4.86 13.14
N ARG A 9 -2.70 -5.36 13.97
CA ARG A 9 -3.58 -6.48 13.60
C ARG A 9 -4.47 -6.15 12.40
N GLY A 10 -4.88 -4.89 12.28
CA GLY A 10 -5.65 -4.41 11.12
C GLY A 10 -4.83 -4.42 9.83
N GLY A 11 -3.56 -4.02 9.89
CA GLY A 11 -2.62 -4.09 8.77
C GLY A 11 -2.36 -5.53 8.33
N ASP A 12 -2.06 -6.42 9.28
CA ASP A 12 -1.85 -7.85 9.01
C ASP A 12 -3.10 -8.49 8.40
N TRP A 13 -4.28 -8.17 8.95
CA TRP A 13 -5.55 -8.64 8.41
C TRP A 13 -5.75 -8.15 6.97
N ALA A 14 -5.47 -6.89 6.67
CA ALA A 14 -5.62 -6.34 5.32
C ALA A 14 -4.68 -7.04 4.33
N LEU A 15 -3.42 -7.28 4.72
CA LEU A 15 -2.45 -8.00 3.89
C LEU A 15 -2.90 -9.44 3.62
N VAL A 16 -3.26 -10.19 4.66
CA VAL A 16 -3.72 -11.57 4.52
C VAL A 16 -5.02 -11.62 3.72
N ARG A 17 -5.93 -10.66 3.92
CA ARG A 17 -7.15 -10.55 3.13
C ARG A 17 -6.87 -10.36 1.65
N TRP A 18 -5.95 -9.46 1.31
CA TRP A 18 -5.50 -9.22 -0.06
C TRP A 18 -4.83 -10.48 -0.65
N LEU A 19 -3.97 -11.18 0.09
CA LEU A 19 -3.36 -12.44 -0.36
C LEU A 19 -4.41 -13.48 -0.76
N GLY A 20 -5.49 -13.62 0.02
CA GLY A 20 -6.57 -14.54 -0.34
C GLY A 20 -7.40 -14.09 -1.54
N ASP A 21 -7.46 -12.79 -1.83
CA ASP A 21 -8.05 -12.28 -3.08
C ASP A 21 -7.18 -12.59 -4.29
N GLN A 22 -5.85 -12.54 -4.15
CA GLN A 22 -4.92 -12.79 -5.25
C GLN A 22 -4.66 -14.28 -5.51
N LEU A 23 -4.62 -15.09 -4.45
CA LEU A 23 -4.14 -16.48 -4.49
C LEU A 23 -5.24 -17.50 -4.18
N GLY A 24 -6.45 -17.03 -3.84
CA GLY A 24 -7.55 -17.86 -3.38
C GLY A 24 -7.44 -18.26 -1.91
N THR A 25 -8.53 -18.80 -1.36
CA THR A 25 -8.66 -19.11 0.07
C THR A 25 -7.71 -20.20 0.57
N GLY A 26 -7.12 -21.00 -0.33
CA GLY A 26 -6.13 -22.01 0.02
C GLY A 26 -4.84 -21.43 0.61
N VAL A 27 -4.53 -20.15 0.36
CA VAL A 27 -3.35 -19.49 0.94
C VAL A 27 -3.41 -19.43 2.47
N TYR A 28 -4.60 -19.29 3.05
CA TYR A 28 -4.77 -19.24 4.50
C TYR A 28 -4.31 -20.54 5.16
N LYS A 29 -4.67 -21.68 4.56
CA LYS A 29 -4.19 -22.97 5.06
C LYS A 29 -2.68 -23.08 4.95
N LYS A 30 -2.09 -22.65 3.83
CA LYS A 30 -0.62 -22.70 3.63
C LYS A 30 0.15 -21.84 4.64
N LEU A 31 -0.41 -20.70 5.04
CA LEU A 31 0.19 -19.83 6.06
C LEU A 31 0.19 -20.48 7.44
N GLU A 32 -0.80 -21.33 7.76
CA GLU A 32 -0.93 -21.99 9.06
C GLU A 32 -0.24 -23.38 9.10
N ASP A 33 -0.14 -24.07 7.95
CA ASP A 33 0.38 -25.44 7.84
C ASP A 33 1.92 -25.47 7.70
N THR A 34 2.61 -24.73 8.57
CA THR A 34 4.07 -24.59 8.56
C THR A 34 4.61 -24.06 9.90
N TYR A 35 5.90 -24.26 10.15
CA TYR A 35 6.62 -23.63 11.29
C TYR A 35 7.23 -22.28 10.91
N LEU A 36 7.17 -21.89 9.64
CA LEU A 36 7.68 -20.60 9.18
C LEU A 36 6.81 -19.46 9.74
N THR A 37 7.44 -18.33 10.03
CA THR A 37 6.75 -17.11 10.50
C THR A 37 7.22 -15.89 9.69
N GLY A 38 6.45 -14.80 9.74
CA GLY A 38 6.79 -13.54 9.07
C GLY A 38 6.97 -13.68 7.55
N VAL A 39 7.97 -12.96 7.01
CA VAL A 39 8.30 -12.93 5.57
C VAL A 39 8.52 -14.34 4.99
N PRO A 40 9.36 -15.22 5.57
CA PRO A 40 9.54 -16.58 5.06
C PRO A 40 8.25 -17.38 4.88
N ASN A 41 7.27 -17.19 5.79
CA ASN A 41 5.98 -17.87 5.68
C ASN A 41 5.18 -17.35 4.48
N ILE A 42 5.08 -16.03 4.34
CA ILE A 42 4.35 -15.40 3.23
C ILE A 42 4.96 -15.80 1.89
N GLU A 43 6.29 -15.80 1.76
CA GLU A 43 6.98 -16.22 0.54
C GLU A 43 6.75 -17.71 0.24
N ASN A 44 6.79 -18.57 1.25
CA ASN A 44 6.50 -20.00 1.10
C ASN A 44 5.03 -20.26 0.68
N ALA A 45 4.07 -19.58 1.29
CA ALA A 45 2.64 -19.77 1.02
C ALA A 45 2.22 -19.24 -0.37
N SER A 46 2.83 -18.13 -0.80
CA SER A 46 2.55 -17.45 -2.06
C SER A 46 3.38 -17.93 -3.24
N GLY A 47 4.59 -18.45 -3.00
CA GLY A 47 5.58 -18.71 -4.03
C GLY A 47 6.14 -17.44 -4.69
N GLN A 48 6.01 -16.28 -4.06
CA GLN A 48 6.43 -14.98 -4.58
C GLN A 48 7.32 -14.25 -3.56
N PRO A 49 8.30 -13.45 -4.01
CA PRO A 49 9.11 -12.62 -3.12
C PRO A 49 8.24 -11.60 -2.38
N PHE A 50 8.49 -11.41 -1.09
CA PHE A 50 7.75 -10.47 -0.26
C PHE A 50 7.82 -9.02 -0.76
N PRO A 51 8.96 -8.48 -1.25
CA PRO A 51 9.00 -7.12 -1.80
C PRO A 51 7.99 -6.89 -2.92
N SER A 52 7.82 -7.87 -3.82
CA SER A 52 6.83 -7.78 -4.91
C SER A 52 5.39 -7.80 -4.40
N LEU A 53 5.11 -8.67 -3.42
CA LEU A 53 3.78 -8.75 -2.80
C LEU A 53 3.45 -7.48 -2.02
N PHE A 54 4.39 -6.98 -1.23
CA PHE A 54 4.22 -5.80 -0.40
C PHE A 54 4.06 -4.54 -1.25
N ALA A 55 4.78 -4.42 -2.37
CA ALA A 55 4.58 -3.36 -3.35
C ALA A 55 3.14 -3.36 -3.91
N ASN A 56 2.65 -4.51 -4.39
CA ASN A 56 1.30 -4.62 -4.95
C ASN A 56 0.22 -4.40 -3.89
N PHE A 57 0.40 -4.95 -2.68
CA PHE A 57 -0.48 -4.69 -1.54
C PHE A 57 -0.53 -3.20 -1.19
N GLY A 58 0.63 -2.54 -1.11
CA GLY A 58 0.72 -1.10 -0.88
C GLY A 58 -0.03 -0.30 -1.95
N LEU A 59 0.17 -0.63 -3.23
CA LEU A 59 -0.60 -0.03 -4.32
C LEU A 59 -2.10 -0.31 -4.19
N ALA A 60 -2.50 -1.51 -3.77
CA ALA A 60 -3.90 -1.89 -3.61
C ALA A 60 -4.64 -1.08 -2.54
N LEU A 61 -3.96 -0.68 -1.47
CA LEU A 61 -4.53 0.20 -0.44
C LEU A 61 -4.95 1.56 -1.03
N TYR A 62 -4.17 2.11 -1.96
CA TYR A 62 -4.45 3.41 -2.55
C TYR A 62 -5.34 3.35 -3.81
N THR A 63 -5.01 2.42 -4.71
CA THR A 63 -5.52 2.40 -6.10
C THR A 63 -6.82 1.60 -6.26
N ASP A 64 -7.26 0.84 -5.25
CA ASP A 64 -8.61 0.27 -5.29
C ASP A 64 -9.64 1.42 -5.25
N SER A 65 -10.39 1.54 -6.34
CA SER A 65 -11.48 2.51 -6.50
C SER A 65 -11.01 3.96 -6.41
N LEU A 66 -10.08 4.31 -7.30
CA LEU A 66 -9.70 5.70 -7.55
C LEU A 66 -10.94 6.56 -7.86
N PRO A 67 -11.09 7.74 -7.21
CA PRO A 67 -12.23 8.62 -7.44
C PRO A 67 -12.40 8.97 -8.92
N GLY A 68 -13.63 8.91 -9.43
CA GLY A 68 -13.93 9.27 -10.81
C GLY A 68 -13.45 8.26 -11.88
N LEU A 69 -12.85 7.14 -11.48
CA LEU A 69 -12.38 6.09 -12.39
C LEU A 69 -13.14 4.78 -12.20
N PRO A 70 -13.33 3.99 -13.28
CA PRO A 70 -13.75 2.60 -13.16
C PRO A 70 -12.79 1.82 -12.26
N ARG A 71 -13.34 0.96 -11.40
CA ARG A 71 -12.55 0.15 -10.45
C ARG A 71 -11.51 -0.76 -11.12
N ASN A 72 -11.74 -1.14 -12.38
CA ASN A 72 -10.82 -1.96 -13.19
C ASN A 72 -9.74 -1.15 -13.91
N THR A 73 -9.64 0.16 -13.67
CA THR A 73 -8.46 0.94 -14.05
C THR A 73 -7.21 0.44 -13.32
N ALA A 74 -7.33 0.03 -12.05
CA ALA A 74 -6.27 -0.67 -11.34
C ALA A 74 -6.25 -2.17 -11.74
N PRO A 75 -5.07 -2.76 -12.04
CA PRO A 75 -4.90 -4.19 -12.25
C PRO A 75 -5.39 -5.01 -11.05
N ALA A 76 -5.63 -6.31 -11.26
CA ALA A 76 -6.10 -7.20 -10.19
C ALA A 76 -5.15 -7.27 -8.98
N ALA A 77 -3.83 -7.24 -9.23
CA ALA A 77 -2.81 -7.24 -8.18
C ALA A 77 -2.86 -5.97 -7.31
N ASP A 78 -3.22 -4.84 -7.91
CA ASP A 78 -3.25 -3.53 -7.25
C ASP A 78 -4.66 -3.17 -6.76
N ARG A 79 -5.48 -4.16 -6.39
CA ARG A 79 -6.80 -3.93 -5.77
C ARG A 79 -7.23 -5.10 -4.92
N PHE A 80 -8.14 -4.85 -3.98
CA PHE A 80 -8.86 -5.92 -3.30
C PHE A 80 -9.97 -6.42 -4.21
N VAL A 81 -10.02 -7.70 -4.57
CA VAL A 81 -10.99 -8.19 -5.57
C VAL A 81 -12.39 -8.31 -4.96
N SER A 82 -12.49 -8.86 -3.75
CA SER A 82 -13.78 -9.26 -3.17
C SER A 82 -14.31 -8.30 -2.09
N ARG A 83 -13.46 -7.44 -1.54
CA ARG A 83 -13.82 -6.44 -0.50
C ARG A 83 -13.22 -5.10 -0.85
N ASN A 84 -14.05 -4.12 -1.17
CA ASN A 84 -13.57 -2.77 -1.43
C ASN A 84 -13.31 -2.03 -0.11
N LEU A 85 -12.06 -2.08 0.39
CA LEU A 85 -11.71 -1.49 1.69
C LEU A 85 -11.98 0.02 1.73
N LYS A 86 -11.73 0.73 0.62
CA LYS A 86 -11.96 2.17 0.51
C LYS A 86 -13.43 2.53 0.63
N GLN A 87 -14.32 1.76 -0.02
CA GLN A 87 -15.77 1.94 0.14
C GLN A 87 -16.26 1.57 1.55
N LEU A 88 -15.69 0.52 2.16
CA LEU A 88 -16.02 0.14 3.53
C LEU A 88 -15.64 1.25 4.51
N TRP A 89 -14.45 1.84 4.35
CA TRP A 89 -13.99 2.97 5.15
C TRP A 89 -14.85 4.21 4.91
N ALA A 90 -15.15 4.56 3.66
CA ALA A 90 -16.02 5.69 3.35
C ALA A 90 -17.42 5.54 3.97
N ARG A 91 -17.97 4.32 3.99
CA ARG A 91 -19.24 4.02 4.67
C ARG A 91 -19.10 4.13 6.19
N LEU A 92 -17.99 3.64 6.75
CA LEU A 92 -17.70 3.76 8.18
C LEU A 92 -17.61 5.23 8.59
N TYR A 93 -16.88 6.05 7.83
CA TYR A 93 -16.84 7.50 8.01
C TYR A 93 -18.25 8.12 7.96
N ALA A 94 -19.05 7.81 6.94
CA ALA A 94 -20.38 8.36 6.77
C ALA A 94 -21.35 8.01 7.92
N THR A 95 -21.09 6.94 8.67
CA THR A 95 -21.97 6.46 9.75
C THR A 95 -21.43 6.69 11.16
N SER A 96 -20.10 6.86 11.29
CA SER A 96 -19.40 6.83 12.58
C SER A 96 -18.20 7.78 12.62
N ALA A 97 -18.21 8.87 11.84
CA ALA A 97 -17.12 9.86 11.84
C ALA A 97 -16.72 10.27 13.26
N SER A 98 -15.42 10.24 13.52
CA SER A 98 -14.82 10.52 14.83
C SER A 98 -13.39 11.03 14.67
N ALA A 99 -12.69 11.29 15.77
CA ALA A 99 -11.26 11.61 15.73
C ALA A 99 -10.41 10.47 15.13
N ASP A 100 -10.84 9.22 15.28
CA ASP A 100 -10.15 8.03 14.75
C ASP A 100 -10.51 7.75 13.29
N ILE A 101 -11.62 8.31 12.80
CA ILE A 101 -12.09 8.21 11.42
C ILE A 101 -12.37 9.64 10.92
N PRO A 102 -11.32 10.46 10.73
CA PRO A 102 -11.48 11.89 10.48
C PRO A 102 -11.83 12.20 9.02
N THR A 103 -11.61 11.26 8.10
CA THR A 103 -11.74 11.45 6.65
C THR A 103 -12.45 10.26 5.99
N PRO A 104 -13.14 10.47 4.85
CA PRO A 104 -13.75 9.40 4.07
C PRO A 104 -12.74 8.51 3.33
N THR A 105 -11.46 8.87 3.32
CA THR A 105 -10.35 8.11 2.74
C THR A 105 -9.28 7.83 3.79
N PRO A 106 -8.88 6.56 4.01
CA PRO A 106 -7.90 6.22 5.04
C PRO A 106 -6.46 6.60 4.68
N GLU A 107 -6.10 6.60 3.40
CA GLU A 107 -4.73 6.82 2.94
C GLU A 107 -4.47 8.32 2.64
N PRO A 108 -3.65 9.03 3.43
CA PRO A 108 -3.23 10.38 3.08
C PRO A 108 -2.21 10.34 1.94
N VAL A 109 -2.51 11.05 0.85
CA VAL A 109 -1.61 11.20 -0.30
C VAL A 109 -0.93 12.56 -0.23
N THR A 110 0.40 12.56 -0.31
CA THR A 110 1.19 13.80 -0.29
C THR A 110 1.52 14.22 -1.71
N SER A 111 1.04 15.38 -2.15
CA SER A 111 1.42 15.94 -3.45
C SER A 111 2.88 16.42 -3.42
N ILE A 112 3.66 16.05 -4.43
CA ILE A 112 5.00 16.56 -4.67
C ILE A 112 4.85 17.80 -5.57
N THR A 113 4.92 18.98 -4.96
CA THR A 113 4.72 20.27 -5.64
C THR A 113 5.99 21.11 -5.77
N SER A 114 7.11 20.60 -5.26
CA SER A 114 8.43 21.24 -5.29
C SER A 114 9.51 20.19 -5.57
N ASP A 115 10.73 20.65 -5.78
CA ASP A 115 11.88 19.78 -6.09
C ASP A 115 12.28 18.83 -4.96
N THR A 116 11.72 18.99 -3.75
CA THR A 116 12.02 18.12 -2.61
C THR A 116 10.82 18.02 -1.67
N THR A 117 10.44 16.80 -1.31
CA THR A 117 9.43 16.49 -0.29
C THR A 117 10.03 15.52 0.71
N ALA A 118 9.81 15.74 2.01
CA ALA A 118 10.30 14.88 3.07
C ALA A 118 9.13 14.32 3.91
N LYS A 119 9.26 13.05 4.33
CA LYS A 119 8.32 12.38 5.22
C LYS A 119 9.07 11.39 6.10
N GLY A 120 8.70 11.35 7.39
CA GLY A 120 9.06 10.24 8.26
C GLY A 120 8.21 9.01 7.91
N MET A 121 8.82 7.82 7.91
CA MET A 121 8.15 6.57 7.67
C MET A 121 8.57 5.57 8.75
N ASP A 122 7.58 4.97 9.40
CA ASP A 122 7.85 3.91 10.37
C ASP A 122 8.31 2.64 9.65
N PRO A 123 9.15 1.80 10.28
CA PRO A 123 9.52 0.50 9.72
C PRO A 123 8.28 -0.34 9.38
N GLY A 124 8.22 -0.84 8.14
CA GLY A 124 7.09 -1.64 7.66
C GLY A 124 5.84 -0.83 7.25
N ALA A 125 5.89 0.50 7.30
CA ALA A 125 4.82 1.37 6.79
C ALA A 125 5.02 1.72 5.31
N VAL A 126 3.99 2.33 4.72
CA VAL A 126 4.01 2.87 3.35
C VAL A 126 3.65 4.35 3.38
N ALA A 127 4.25 5.13 2.48
CA ALA A 127 3.91 6.53 2.25
C ALA A 127 3.47 6.74 0.81
N PHE A 128 2.32 7.41 0.63
CA PHE A 128 1.76 7.67 -0.69
C PHE A 128 2.09 9.08 -1.16
N TYR A 129 2.61 9.16 -2.38
CA TYR A 129 2.91 10.42 -3.04
C TYR A 129 2.19 10.51 -4.37
N ARG A 130 1.77 11.73 -4.72
CA ARG A 130 1.29 12.07 -6.05
C ARG A 130 2.28 13.03 -6.69
N LEU A 131 2.75 12.68 -7.88
CA LEU A 131 3.59 13.53 -8.70
C LEU A 131 2.85 13.80 -10.01
N ASP A 132 2.43 15.04 -10.19
CA ASP A 132 1.85 15.48 -11.47
C ASP A 132 2.99 15.88 -12.42
N THR A 133 3.05 15.20 -13.55
CA THR A 133 4.13 15.39 -14.53
C THR A 133 3.62 16.27 -15.66
N PRO A 134 4.35 17.31 -16.09
CA PRO A 134 3.96 18.13 -17.23
C PRO A 134 3.73 17.27 -18.47
N THR A 135 2.71 17.59 -19.27
CA THR A 135 2.38 16.84 -20.50
C THR A 135 3.52 16.81 -21.52
N ALA A 136 4.41 17.80 -21.48
CA ALA A 136 5.60 17.88 -22.33
C ALA A 136 6.84 17.16 -21.74
N ALA A 137 6.78 16.65 -20.51
CA ALA A 137 7.92 16.01 -19.88
C ALA A 137 8.14 14.60 -20.48
N ALA A 138 9.27 14.40 -21.15
CA ALA A 138 9.67 13.09 -21.66
C ALA A 138 10.26 12.18 -20.57
N THR A 139 10.82 12.77 -19.51
CA THR A 139 11.49 12.06 -18.41
C THR A 139 11.13 12.70 -17.08
N VAL A 140 11.03 11.85 -16.05
CA VAL A 140 10.80 12.24 -14.66
C VAL A 140 11.85 11.53 -13.81
N THR A 141 12.65 12.30 -13.07
CA THR A 141 13.67 11.77 -12.18
C THR A 141 13.16 11.86 -10.75
N ILE A 142 13.18 10.73 -10.05
CA ILE A 142 12.85 10.67 -8.62
C ILE A 142 14.10 10.22 -7.88
N GLN A 143 14.55 11.02 -6.92
CA GLN A 143 15.69 10.69 -6.06
C GLN A 143 15.20 10.47 -4.63
N PHE A 144 15.56 9.33 -4.05
CA PHE A 144 15.33 9.01 -2.65
C PHE A 144 16.62 9.15 -1.87
N ALA A 145 16.57 9.88 -0.76
CA ALA A 145 17.71 10.09 0.11
C ALA A 145 17.27 10.24 1.56
N ALA A 146 18.16 9.89 2.48
CA ALA A 146 18.06 10.26 3.88
C ALA A 146 18.29 11.78 4.04
N PRO A 147 17.94 12.36 5.21
CA PRO A 147 18.20 13.78 5.48
C PRO A 147 19.66 14.17 5.17
N GLY A 148 19.85 15.33 4.55
CA GLY A 148 21.18 15.78 4.11
C GLY A 148 21.68 15.15 2.80
N ALA A 149 20.79 14.56 2.00
CA ALA A 149 21.10 13.87 0.74
C ALA A 149 22.01 12.64 0.91
N HIS A 150 22.02 12.04 2.09
CA HIS A 150 22.74 10.80 2.35
C HIS A 150 22.03 9.59 1.71
N PRO A 151 22.75 8.52 1.35
CA PRO A 151 22.13 7.28 0.90
C PRO A 151 21.16 6.70 1.95
N LEU A 152 20.07 6.10 1.49
CA LEU A 152 19.22 5.29 2.37
C LEU A 152 20.02 4.09 2.88
N LEU A 153 19.84 3.74 4.16
CA LEU A 153 20.48 2.57 4.75
C LEU A 153 19.97 1.30 4.06
N SER A 154 20.88 0.45 3.57
CA SER A 154 20.52 -0.80 2.89
C SER A 154 19.72 -1.75 3.79
N ALA A 155 19.97 -1.72 5.10
CA ALA A 155 19.23 -2.48 6.10
C ALA A 155 17.73 -2.14 6.15
N LEU A 156 17.32 -0.95 5.67
CA LEU A 156 15.90 -0.56 5.59
C LEU A 156 15.19 -1.17 4.37
N GLN A 157 15.93 -1.79 3.45
CA GLN A 157 15.41 -2.38 2.21
C GLN A 157 14.40 -1.45 1.51
N PRO A 158 14.80 -0.21 1.17
CA PRO A 158 13.87 0.77 0.64
C PRO A 158 13.27 0.29 -0.69
N GLN A 159 11.95 0.47 -0.84
CA GLN A 159 11.20 0.04 -2.00
C GLN A 159 10.42 1.20 -2.60
N LEU A 160 10.28 1.18 -3.92
CA LEU A 160 9.47 2.12 -4.69
C LEU A 160 8.55 1.33 -5.62
N ALA A 161 7.24 1.57 -5.47
CA ALA A 161 6.23 1.11 -6.40
C ALA A 161 5.63 2.32 -7.10
N ILE A 162 5.41 2.23 -8.42
CA ILE A 162 4.85 3.33 -9.22
C ILE A 162 3.57 2.84 -9.90
N PHE A 163 2.47 3.51 -9.59
CA PHE A 163 1.23 3.40 -10.35
C PHE A 163 1.02 4.66 -11.19
N ARG A 164 0.87 4.49 -12.50
CA ARG A 164 0.58 5.62 -13.40
C ARG A 164 -0.93 5.82 -13.50
N LEU A 165 -1.40 6.98 -13.06
CA LEU A 165 -2.79 7.38 -13.25
C LEU A 165 -3.07 7.65 -14.73
N PRO A 166 -4.30 7.40 -15.21
CA PRO A 166 -4.71 7.83 -16.53
C PRO A 166 -4.60 9.35 -16.70
N PRO A 167 -4.41 9.85 -17.94
CA PRO A 167 -4.43 11.29 -18.21
C PRO A 167 -5.70 11.97 -17.70
N GLY A 168 -5.57 13.13 -17.06
CA GLY A 168 -6.69 13.95 -16.59
C GLY A 168 -7.23 13.59 -15.19
N GLN A 169 -6.48 12.80 -14.42
CA GLN A 169 -6.75 12.45 -13.01
C GLN A 169 -5.84 13.22 -12.07
#